data_AF-A0A969IJL3-F1
#
_entry.id   AF-A0A969IJL3-F1
#
_cell.length_a   1.000
_cell.length_b   1.000
_cell.length_c   1.000
_cell.angle_alpha   90.00
_cell.angle_beta   90.00
_cell.angle_gamma   90.00
#
_symmetry.space_group_name_H-M   'P 1'
#
loop_
_entity.id
_entity.type
_entity.pdbx_description
1 polymer ?
#
loop_
_entity_poly.entity_id
_entity_poly.type
_entity_poly.pdbx_seq_one_letter_code
_entity_poly.pdbx_strand_id
1 'polypeptide(L)' 'MSQAILKAELKRRGIGYRDLAERLTALGTPETDRNIANKISRGGFTAAFFIECLVAIGVQTLRLDEQ' A
#
# COMPACT_ATOMS: atom_id res chain seq x y z
N MET A 1 10.70 -5.70 -5.08
CA MET A 1 11.09 -4.84 -3.93
C MET A 1 9.90 -4.06 -3.36
N SER A 2 9.18 -3.27 -4.16
CA SER A 2 8.05 -2.44 -3.72
C SER A 2 6.94 -3.19 -2.96
N GLN A 3 6.58 -4.41 -3.39
CA GLN A 3 5.61 -5.26 -2.69
C GLN A 3 6.00 -5.59 -1.23
N ALA A 4 7.26 -5.97 -1.03
CA ALA A 4 7.75 -6.40 0.29
C ALA A 4 7.76 -5.21 1.25
N ILE A 5 8.18 -4.03 0.76
CA ILE A 5 8.16 -2.77 1.50
C ILE A 5 6.72 -2.40 1.90
N LEU A 6 5.77 -2.43 0.96
CA LEU A 6 4.38 -2.09 1.26
C LEU A 6 3.76 -3.05 2.29
N LYS A 7 4.00 -4.37 2.14
CA LYS A 7 3.54 -5.37 3.11
C LYS A 7 4.16 -5.17 4.49
N ALA A 8 5.45 -4.84 4.55
CA ALA A 8 6.13 -4.55 5.81
C ALA A 8 5.50 -3.34 6.51
N GLU A 9 5.21 -2.28 5.76
CA GLU A 9 4.63 -1.06 6.31
C GLU A 9 3.18 -1.24 6.77
N LEU A 10 2.38 -1.97 6.00
CA LEU A 10 1.04 -2.39 6.41
C LEU A 10 1.09 -3.19 7.72
N LYS A 11 2.02 -4.13 7.84
CA LYS A 11 2.22 -4.93 9.05
C LYS A 11 2.67 -4.08 10.24
N ARG A 12 3.60 -3.14 10.04
CA ARG A 12 4.09 -2.21 11.10
C ARG A 12 2.96 -1.36 11.67
N ARG A 13 1.98 -1.00 10.84
CA ARG A 13 0.83 -0.16 11.22
C ARG A 13 -0.43 -0.92 11.61
N GLY A 14 -0.43 -2.25 11.48
CA GLY A 14 -1.60 -3.08 11.73
C GLY A 14 -2.75 -2.85 10.74
N ILE A 15 -2.44 -2.36 9.52
CA ILE A 15 -3.44 -2.04 8.50
C ILE A 15 -3.62 -3.24 7.57
N GLY A 16 -4.87 -3.74 7.48
CA GLY A 16 -5.25 -4.77 6.52
C GLY A 16 -5.61 -4.21 5.14
N TYR A 17 -5.76 -5.07 4.13
CA TYR A 17 -6.11 -4.64 2.77
C TYR A 17 -7.48 -3.97 2.66
N ARG A 18 -8.43 -4.35 3.53
CA ARG A 18 -9.74 -3.71 3.61
C ARG A 18 -9.63 -2.26 4.06
N ASP A 19 -8.91 -2.02 5.16
CA ASP A 19 -8.70 -0.68 5.70
C ASP A 19 -7.89 0.20 4.73
N LEU A 20 -6.90 -0.39 4.05
CA LEU A 20 -6.18 0.28 2.95
C LEU A 20 -7.12 0.66 1.79
N ALA A 21 -8.03 -0.23 1.39
CA ALA A 21 -9.00 0.05 0.32
C ALA A 21 -9.94 1.20 0.69
N GLU A 22 -10.43 1.23 1.94
CA GLU A 22 -11.28 2.31 2.45
C GLU A 22 -10.54 3.65 2.45
N ARG A 23 -9.28 3.67 2.89
CA ARG A 23 -8.43 4.88 2.88
C ARG A 23 -8.10 5.37 1.47
N LEU A 24 -7.74 4.47 0.55
CA LEU A 24 -7.47 4.82 -0.85
C LEU A 24 -8.73 5.40 -1.52
N THR A 25 -9.89 4.78 -1.27
CA THR A 25 -11.17 5.26 -1.78
C THR A 25 -11.49 6.65 -1.22
N ALA A 26 -11.21 6.91 0.06
CA ALA A 26 -11.36 8.23 0.67
C ALA A 26 -10.42 9.29 0.07
N LEU A 27 -9.28 8.89 -0.48
CA LEU A 27 -8.34 9.76 -1.20
C LEU A 27 -8.72 10.00 -2.67
N GLY A 28 -9.82 9.41 -3.14
CA GLY A 28 -10.30 9.53 -4.52
C GLY A 28 -9.86 8.41 -5.46
N THR A 29 -9.21 7.36 -4.91
CA THR A 29 -8.74 6.19 -5.67
C THR A 29 -9.57 4.97 -5.26
N PRO A 30 -10.71 4.73 -5.92
CA PRO A 30 -11.62 3.64 -5.55
C PRO A 30 -10.95 2.29 -5.78
N GLU A 31 -10.70 1.58 -4.68
CA GLU A 31 -10.04 0.28 -4.66
C GLU A 31 -10.82 -0.71 -3.80
N THR A 32 -10.63 -2.00 -4.06
CA THR A 32 -11.19 -3.09 -3.23
C THR A 32 -10.06 -3.91 -2.64
N ASP A 33 -10.32 -4.55 -1.50
CA ASP A 33 -9.35 -5.44 -0.84
C ASP A 33 -8.83 -6.53 -1.79
N ARG A 34 -9.72 -7.10 -2.62
CA ARG A 34 -9.37 -8.11 -3.64
C ARG A 34 -8.48 -7.52 -4.74
N ASN A 35 -8.78 -6.32 -5.24
CA ASN A 35 -7.97 -5.70 -6.29
C ASN A 35 -6.57 -5.36 -5.79
N ILE A 36 -6.48 -4.80 -4.58
CA ILE A 36 -5.22 -4.49 -3.91
C ILE A 36 -4.41 -5.77 -3.69
N ALA A 37 -5.02 -6.83 -3.16
CA ALA A 37 -4.36 -8.12 -2.96
C ALA A 37 -3.81 -8.69 -4.29
N ASN A 38 -4.58 -8.58 -5.38
CA ASN A 38 -4.14 -9.01 -6.71
C ASN A 38 -2.98 -8.16 -7.25
N LYS A 39 -3.06 -6.83 -7.13
CA LYS A 39 -1.98 -5.90 -7.55
C LYS A 39 -0.70 -6.16 -6.77
N ILE A 40 -0.81 -6.25 -5.44
CA ILE A 40 0.31 -6.53 -4.53
C ILE A 40 0.83 -7.96 -4.69
N SER A 41 0.04 -8.93 -5.14
CA SER A 41 0.53 -10.29 -5.40
C SER A 41 1.25 -10.38 -6.75
N ARG A 42 0.69 -9.77 -7.80
CA ARG A 42 1.24 -9.81 -9.17
C ARG A 42 2.43 -8.88 -9.39
N GLY A 43 2.53 -7.79 -8.65
CA GLY A 43 3.72 -6.91 -8.62
C GLY A 43 3.82 -5.91 -9.74
N GLY A 44 2.89 -5.93 -10.68
CA GLY A 44 2.75 -4.93 -11.74
C GLY A 44 1.88 -3.74 -11.31
N PHE A 45 2.22 -3.07 -10.21
CA PHE A 45 1.57 -1.79 -9.86
C PHE A 45 2.50 -0.61 -10.17
N THR A 46 1.88 0.55 -10.44
CA THR A 46 2.61 1.78 -10.76
C THR A 46 3.26 2.38 -9.52
N ALA A 47 4.31 3.18 -9.72
CA ALA A 47 4.92 3.96 -8.63
C ALA A 47 3.90 4.94 -7.99
N ALA A 48 2.95 5.46 -8.78
CA ALA A 48 1.87 6.31 -8.28
C ALA A 48 1.01 5.55 -7.25
N PHE A 49 0.51 4.35 -7.60
CA PHE A 49 -0.27 3.53 -6.69
C PHE A 49 0.50 3.19 -5.40
N PHE A 50 1.81 2.94 -5.52
CA PHE A 50 2.65 2.70 -4.35
C PHE A 50 2.68 3.91 -3.40
N ILE A 51 2.91 5.11 -3.94
CA ILE A 51 2.93 6.35 -3.16
C ILE A 51 1.54 6.63 -2.57
N GLU A 52 0.46 6.42 -3.32
CA GLU A 52 -0.91 6.55 -2.82
C GLU A 52 -1.16 5.62 -1.63
N CYS A 53 -0.68 4.37 -1.69
CA CYS A 53 -0.77 3.45 -0.56
C CYS A 53 0.00 3.97 0.65
N LEU A 54 1.21 4.50 0.46
CA LEU A 54 2.02 5.07 1.53
C LEU A 54 1.33 6.29 2.16
N VAL A 55 0.76 7.18 1.36
CA VAL A 55 0.00 8.34 1.83
C VAL A 55 -1.26 7.89 2.59
N ALA A 56 -2.01 6.93 2.05
CA ALA A 56 -3.22 6.39 2.67
C ALA A 56 -2.95 5.83 4.08
N ILE A 57 -1.82 5.13 4.26
CA ILE A 57 -1.43 4.57 5.56
C ILE A 57 -0.65 5.55 6.45
N GLY A 58 -0.41 6.78 5.98
CA GLY A 58 0.22 7.85 6.75
C GLY A 58 1.75 7.74 6.85
N VAL A 59 2.41 7.17 5.84
CA VAL A 59 3.88 7.09 5.76
C VAL A 59 4.42 8.43 5.30
N GLN A 60 5.25 9.04 6.14
CA GLN A 60 5.94 10.30 5.82
C GLN A 60 7.40 10.06 5.42
N THR A 61 8.01 8.99 5.94
CA THR A 61 9.41 8.66 5.69
C THR A 61 9.52 7.18 5.34
N LEU A 62 10.09 6.90 4.16
CA LEU A 62 10.39 5.54 3.73
C LEU A 62 11.91 5.33 3.77
N ARG A 63 12.37 4.40 4.62
CA ARG A 63 13.78 3.98 4.65
C ARG A 63 13.94 2.79 3.70
N LEU A 64 14.79 2.94 2.70
CA LEU A 64 15.09 1.90 1.71
C LEU A 64 16.31 1.05 2.10
N ASP A 65 17.08 1.52 3.07
CA ASP A 65 18.30 0.89 3.55
C ASP A 65 18.04 0.33 4.95
N GLU A 66 17.73 -0.96 5.00
CA GLU A 66 17.87 -1.88 6.16
C GLU A 66 17.92 -3.31 5.60
N GLN A 67 19.04 -3.65 4.94
CA GLN A 67 19.45 -5.04 4.69
C GLN A 67 20.61 -5.38 5.61
#